data_AF-A0A8S2ZAA8-F1
#
_entry.id   AF-A0A8S2ZAA8-F1
#
_cell.length_a   1.000
_cell.length_b   1.000
_cell.length_c   1.000
_cell.angle_alpha   90.00
_cell.angle_beta   90.00
_cell.angle_gamma   90.00
#
_symmetry.space_group_name_H-M   'P 1'
#
loop_
_entity.id
_entity.type
_entity.pdbx_description
1 polymer ?
#
loop_
_entity_poly.entity_id
_entity_poly.type
_entity_poly.pdbx_seq_one_letter_code
_entity_poly.pdbx_strand_id
1 'polypeptide(L)' 'VIYRDFLPRGGNMVTKRPLVLQLINLQGQEYAVFGHKPQQRFVNYVDVRAEIENDTKSVV' A
#
# COMPACT_ATOMS: atom_id res chain seq x y z
N VAL A 1 5.89 18.79 -2.91
CA VAL A 1 4.66 18.03 -3.23
C VAL A 1 4.92 16.57 -2.91
N ILE A 2 4.10 15.97 -2.05
CA ILE A 2 4.24 14.56 -1.62
C ILE A 2 3.67 13.69 -2.75
N TYR A 3 4.49 13.34 -3.73
CA TYR A 3 4.07 12.62 -4.95
C TYR A 3 3.87 11.10 -4.77
N ARG A 4 4.00 10.57 -3.54
CA ARG A 4 3.89 9.13 -3.24
C ARG A 4 3.01 8.86 -2.03
N ASP A 5 1.81 9.41 -2.06
CA ASP A 5 0.85 9.14 -1.01
C ASP A 5 0.06 7.88 -1.33
N PHE A 6 0.51 6.75 -0.79
CA PHE A 6 -0.18 5.45 -0.90
C PHE A 6 -0.81 5.01 0.42
N LEU A 7 -0.54 5.73 1.51
CA LEU A 7 -1.19 5.47 2.79
C LEU A 7 -2.65 5.95 2.74
N PRO A 8 -3.58 5.24 3.40
CA PRO A 8 -4.95 5.70 3.55
C PRO A 8 -4.98 7.04 4.29
N ARG A 9 -5.74 8.02 3.79
CA ARG A 9 -5.98 9.30 4.48
C ARG A 9 -7.45 9.40 4.84
N GLY A 10 -7.77 9.32 6.13
CA GLY A 10 -9.13 9.43 6.66
C GLY A 10 -9.12 9.77 8.15
N GLY A 11 -9.98 10.71 8.55
CA GLY A 11 -9.83 11.57 9.72
C GLY A 11 -9.85 10.96 11.12
N ASN A 12 -9.76 9.64 11.33
CA ASN A 12 -9.68 9.08 12.69
C ASN A 12 -8.87 7.78 12.86
N MET A 13 -8.28 7.16 11.82
CA MET A 13 -7.32 6.05 11.97
C MET A 13 -6.68 5.74 10.61
N VAL A 14 -5.34 5.85 10.54
CA VAL A 14 -4.57 5.65 9.30
C VAL A 14 -4.51 4.17 8.91
N THR A 15 -4.48 3.25 9.90
CA THR A 15 -4.69 1.81 9.72
C THR A 15 -5.18 1.18 11.05
N LYS A 16 -6.09 0.22 11.00
CA LYS A 16 -6.43 -0.65 12.16
C LYS A 16 -5.54 -1.89 12.26
N ARG A 17 -4.68 -2.11 11.26
CA ARG A 17 -3.68 -3.19 11.19
C ARG A 17 -2.27 -2.59 11.13
N PRO A 18 -1.27 -3.18 11.80
CA PRO A 18 0.12 -2.78 11.63
C PRO A 18 0.52 -2.94 10.16
N LEU A 19 1.01 -1.86 9.53
CA LEU A 19 1.56 -1.90 8.18
C LEU A 19 3.09 -1.99 8.27
N VAL A 20 3.66 -3.08 7.76
CA VAL A 20 5.11 -3.21 7.61
C VAL A 20 5.49 -2.74 6.21
N LEU A 21 6.16 -1.59 6.13
CA LEU A 21 6.64 -1.04 4.86
C LEU A 21 8.12 -1.43 4.66
N GLN A 22 8.38 -2.18 3.60
CA GLN A 22 9.73 -2.51 3.16
C GLN A 22 10.08 -1.69 1.91
N LEU A 23 11.03 -0.77 2.04
CA LEU A 23 11.53 0.02 0.92
C LEU A 23 12.77 -0.66 0.34
N ILE A 24 12.66 -1.10 -0.91
CA ILE A 24 13.75 -1.76 -1.63
C ILE A 24 14.19 -0.83 -2.76
N ASN A 25 15.46 -0.46 -2.78
CA ASN A 25 16.03 0.30 -3.89
C ASN A 25 16.28 -0.65 -5.07
N LEU A 26 15.60 -0.39 -6.18
CA LEU A 26 15.72 -1.16 -7.41
C LEU A 26 16.17 -0.25 -8.54
N GLN A 27 17.11 -0.73 -9.35
CA GLN A 27 17.43 -0.10 -10.63
C GLN A 27 16.39 -0.53 -11.65
N GLY A 28 15.35 0.29 -11.86
CA GLY A 28 14.29 -0.02 -12.83
C GLY A 28 12.95 0.63 -12.50
N GLN A 29 11.88 0.04 -13.04
CA GLN A 29 10.52 0.53 -12.83
C GLN A 29 10.06 0.30 -11.39
N GLU A 30 9.42 1.31 -10.81
CA GLU A 30 8.87 1.26 -9.45
C GLU A 30 7.58 0.43 -9.41
N TYR A 31 7.47 -0.43 -8.40
CA TYR A 31 6.26 -1.18 -8.11
C TYR A 31 6.19 -1.54 -6.63
N ALA A 32 4.99 -1.87 -6.17
CA ALA A 32 4.71 -2.45 -4.88
C ALA A 32 4.18 -3.88 -5.03
N VAL A 33 4.42 -4.70 -4.01
CA VAL A 33 3.89 -6.05 -3.86
C VAL A 33 3.38 -6.19 -2.44
N PHE A 34 2.27 -6.90 -2.26
CA PHE A 34 1.73 -7.20 -0.94
C PHE A 34 2.08 -8.63 -0.54
N GLY A 35 2.33 -8.85 0.75
CA GLY A 35 2.67 -10.19 1.26
C GLY A 35 1.60 -11.25 0.97
N HIS A 36 0.32 -10.87 0.97
CA HIS A 36 -0.79 -11.75 0.62
C HIS A 36 -1.05 -11.87 -0.90
N LYS A 37 -0.33 -11.10 -1.74
CA LYS A 37 -0.43 -11.12 -3.21
C LYS A 37 0.96 -11.02 -3.89
N PRO A 38 1.88 -11.99 -3.66
CA PRO A 38 3.26 -11.90 -4.12
C PRO A 38 3.43 -11.88 -5.65
N GLN A 39 2.44 -12.37 -6.39
CA GLN A 39 2.48 -12.44 -7.86
C GLN A 39 1.91 -11.18 -8.54
N GLN A 40 1.34 -10.24 -7.77
CA GLN A 40 0.74 -9.03 -8.31
C GLN A 40 1.63 -7.81 -8.05
N ARG A 41 2.01 -7.13 -9.13
CA ARG A 41 2.75 -5.87 -9.06
C ARG A 41 1.81 -4.69 -9.22
N PHE A 42 1.87 -3.77 -8.27
CA PHE A 42 1.12 -2.52 -8.28
C PHE A 42 2.05 -1.39 -8.72
N VAL A 43 1.76 -0.78 -9.86
CA VAL A 43 2.57 0.33 -10.40
C VAL A 43 1.94 1.71 -10.11
N ASN A 44 0.66 1.74 -9.72
CA ASN A 44 -0.07 2.96 -9.41
C ASN A 44 -0.34 3.05 -7.91
N TYR A 45 0.01 4.19 -7.31
CA TYR A 45 -0.20 4.46 -5.88
C TYR A 45 -1.66 4.46 -5.45
N VAL A 46 -2.60 4.75 -6.37
CA VAL A 46 -4.04 4.67 -6.11
C VAL A 46 -4.46 3.23 -5.83
N ASP A 47 -3.95 2.28 -6.61
CA ASP A 47 -4.27 0.86 -6.44
C ASP A 47 -3.62 0.30 -5.17
N VAL A 48 -2.42 0.76 -4.83
CA VAL A 48 -1.75 0.44 -3.56
C VAL A 48 -2.60 0.91 -2.38
N ARG A 49 -3.11 2.16 -2.42
CA ARG A 49 -3.98 2.69 -1.36
C ARG A 49 -5.26 1.87 -1.23
N ALA A 50 -5.93 1.60 -2.36
CA ALA A 50 -7.18 0.84 -2.39
C ALA A 50 -6.99 -0.58 -1.82
N GLU A 51 -5.88 -1.24 -2.13
CA GLU A 51 -5.56 -2.56 -1.59
C GLU A 51 -5.33 -2.52 -0.08
N ILE A 52 -4.60 -1.52 0.45
CA ILE A 52 -4.40 -1.34 1.90
C ILE A 52 -5.75 -1.14 2.60
N GLU A 53 -6.64 -0.32 2.04
CA GLU A 53 -7.97 -0.10 2.59
C GLU A 53 -8.82 -1.37 2.58
N ASN A 54 -8.77 -2.14 1.50
CA ASN A 54 -9.54 -3.38 1.34
C ASN A 54 -9.07 -4.48 2.31
N ASP A 55 -7.77 -4.69 2.42
CA ASP A 55 -7.19 -5.66 3.36
C ASP A 55 -7.41 -5.25 4.83
N THR A 56 -7.49 -3.94 5.11
CA THR A 56 -7.84 -3.44 6.44
C THR A 56 -9.32 -3.65 6.77
N LYS A 57 -10.23 -3.52 5.80
CA LYS A 57 -11.68 -3.70 5.99
C LYS A 57 -12.09 -5.16 6.15
N SER A 58 -11.43 -6.09 5.48
CA SER A 58 -11.80 -7.53 5.45
C SER A 58 -11.63 -8.28 6.79
N VAL A 59 -11.13 -7.62 7.84
CA VAL A 59 -10.90 -8.21 9.18
C VAL A 59 -11.96 -7.76 10.21
N VAL A 60 -12.91 -6.92 9.80
CA VAL A 60 -14.00 -6.42 10.64
C VAL A 60 -15.31 -7.12 10.29
#